data_AF-A0A540KI70-F1
#
_entry.id   AF-A0A540KI70-F1
#
_cell.length_a   1.000
_cell.length_b   1.000
_cell.length_c   1.000
_cell.angle_alpha   90.00
_cell.angle_beta   90.00
_cell.angle_gamma   90.00
#
_symmetry.space_group_name_H-M   'P 1'
#
loop_
_entity.id
_entity.type
_entity.pdbx_description
1 polymer ?
#
loop_
_entity_poly.entity_id
_entity_poly.type
_entity_poly.pdbx_seq_one_letter_code
_entity_poly.pdbx_strand_id
1 'polypeptide(L)'
;MLFIVVIGEHPYAETAGESPNLTMSEPGPSVISNVCESVKCIVILITGIPIVIEPYISSIDALVAAWLPGSEGQGITDVLFGDHGFSGKLPRTWFRTVDQLPMNVGDSNYDPLFPFGFGLETESVKELVTRSTCCCKAMHTYRRGCSDSQLIV
;
A
#
# COMPACT_ATOMS: atom_id res chain seq x y z
N MET A 1 16.53 -0.65 -11.12
CA MET A 1 16.77 -0.59 -9.67
C MET A 1 15.45 -0.29 -9.00
N LEU A 2 15.13 -0.95 -7.89
CA LEU A 2 13.89 -0.77 -7.14
C LEU A 2 14.23 -0.07 -5.82
N PHE A 3 13.44 0.92 -5.44
CA PHE A 3 13.59 1.65 -4.19
C PHE A 3 12.38 1.40 -3.29
N ILE A 4 12.65 1.32 -1.98
CA ILE A 4 11.63 1.23 -0.94
C ILE A 4 11.70 2.53 -0.15
N VAL A 5 10.61 3.29 -0.14
CA VAL A 5 10.47 4.57 0.55
C VAL A 5 9.50 4.38 1.70
N VAL A 6 9.94 4.65 2.92
CA VAL A 6 9.11 4.54 4.13
C VAL A 6 8.81 5.93 4.66
N ILE A 7 7.53 6.28 4.71
CA ILE A 7 7.02 7.60 5.12
C ILE A 7 5.75 7.43 5.94
N GLY A 8 5.34 8.45 6.67
CA GLY A 8 4.20 8.32 7.56
C GLY A 8 3.92 9.53 8.43
N GLU A 9 3.00 9.34 9.36
CA GLU A 9 2.68 10.31 10.40
C GLU A 9 3.68 10.23 11.57
N HIS A 10 3.86 11.35 12.26
CA HIS A 10 4.52 11.34 13.57
C HIS A 10 3.61 10.68 14.62
N PRO A 11 4.17 10.07 15.68
CA PRO A 11 3.37 9.51 16.76
C PRO A 11 2.54 10.60 17.45
N TYR A 12 1.25 10.32 17.65
CA TYR A 12 0.32 11.19 18.38
C TYR A 12 -0.63 10.36 19.23
N ALA A 13 -1.30 11.02 20.18
CA ALA A 13 -2.36 10.42 20.99
C ALA A 13 -3.46 11.46 21.24
N GLU A 14 -4.72 11.00 21.17
CA GLU A 14 -5.91 11.81 21.47
C GLU A 14 -5.93 13.14 20.70
N THR A 15 -6.07 14.27 21.41
CA THR A 15 -6.16 15.61 20.81
C THR A 15 -4.91 16.01 20.03
N ALA A 16 -3.76 15.43 20.33
CA ALA A 16 -2.53 15.72 19.58
C ALA A 16 -2.58 15.20 18.14
N GLY A 17 -3.50 14.28 17.83
CA GLY A 17 -3.71 13.75 16.48
C GLY A 17 -4.78 14.48 15.67
N GLU A 18 -5.42 15.51 16.23
CA GLU A 18 -6.47 16.24 15.52
C GLU A 18 -5.84 17.07 14.39
N SER A 19 -6.23 16.76 13.15
CA SER A 19 -5.73 17.45 11.96
C SER A 19 -6.88 17.72 11.00
N PRO A 20 -7.11 18.99 10.60
CA PRO A 20 -8.16 19.33 9.65
C PRO A 20 -7.81 18.91 8.21
N ASN A 21 -6.53 18.71 7.91
CA ASN A 21 -6.05 18.52 6.54
C ASN A 21 -5.68 17.07 6.22
N LEU A 22 -5.46 16.22 7.24
CA LEU A 22 -5.07 14.81 7.07
C LEU A 22 -3.97 14.60 6.02
N THR A 23 -3.01 15.52 5.97
CA THR A 23 -1.86 15.50 5.06
C THR A 23 -0.61 14.99 5.76
N MET A 24 0.23 14.27 5.03
CA MET A 24 1.55 13.84 5.52
C MET A 24 2.48 15.04 5.77
N SER A 25 3.30 14.94 6.82
CA SER A 25 4.33 15.94 7.10
C SER A 25 5.52 15.83 6.15
N GLU A 26 6.17 16.96 5.86
CA GLU A 26 7.47 16.95 5.19
C GLU A 26 8.53 16.30 6.10
N PRO A 27 9.51 15.56 5.54
CA PRO A 27 9.86 15.46 4.12
C PRO A 27 9.12 14.37 3.31
N GLY A 28 7.96 13.85 3.77
CA GLY A 28 7.28 12.72 3.12
C GLY A 28 6.93 12.96 1.64
N PRO A 29 6.11 13.97 1.32
CA PRO A 29 5.76 14.30 -0.07
C PRO A 29 6.96 14.58 -0.97
N SER A 30 7.91 15.39 -0.49
CA SER A 30 9.11 15.74 -1.29
C SER A 30 9.99 14.51 -1.59
N VAL A 31 10.09 13.55 -0.66
CA VAL A 31 10.81 12.30 -0.91
C VAL A 31 10.11 11.45 -1.98
N ILE A 32 8.76 11.37 -1.96
CA ILE A 32 8.02 10.64 -3.00
C ILE A 32 8.27 11.25 -4.38
N SER A 33 8.09 12.57 -4.53
CA SER A 33 8.32 13.24 -5.80
C SER A 33 9.76 13.06 -6.28
N ASN A 34 10.75 13.23 -5.40
CA ASN A 34 12.16 13.13 -5.81
C ASN A 34 12.58 11.71 -6.21
N VAL A 35 12.09 10.68 -5.51
CA VAL A 35 12.51 9.29 -5.75
C VAL A 35 11.62 8.64 -6.80
N CYS A 36 10.30 8.63 -6.57
CA CYS A 36 9.39 7.81 -7.35
C CYS A 36 9.15 8.35 -8.77
N GLU A 37 9.40 9.63 -9.04
CA GLU A 37 9.37 10.16 -10.42
C GLU A 37 10.57 9.69 -11.26
N SER A 38 11.69 9.32 -10.63
CA SER A 38 12.94 9.00 -11.33
C SER A 38 13.22 7.49 -11.44
N VAL A 39 12.71 6.69 -10.50
CA VAL A 39 13.02 5.26 -10.40
C VAL A 39 11.81 4.47 -9.92
N LYS A 40 11.81 3.16 -10.18
CA LYS A 40 10.75 2.29 -9.66
C LYS A 40 10.71 2.31 -8.14
N CYS A 41 9.53 2.55 -7.58
CA CYS A 41 9.36 2.96 -6.20
C CYS A 41 8.20 2.24 -5.53
N ILE A 42 8.49 1.59 -4.40
CA ILE A 42 7.48 1.08 -3.47
C ILE A 42 7.42 2.04 -2.29
N VAL A 43 6.25 2.59 -2.02
CA VAL A 43 6.00 3.43 -0.85
C VAL A 43 5.36 2.59 0.24
N ILE A 44 5.94 2.58 1.43
CA ILE A 44 5.37 2.00 2.64
C ILE A 44 4.90 3.14 3.53
N LEU A 45 3.59 3.19 3.78
CA LEU A 45 2.93 4.25 4.49
C LEU A 45 2.61 3.81 5.93
N ILE A 46 3.21 4.50 6.90
CA ILE A 46 3.04 4.27 8.34
C ILE A 46 2.10 5.33 8.91
N THR A 47 0.82 4.99 9.06
CA THR A 47 -0.24 5.95 9.42
C THR A 47 -1.22 5.33 10.40
N GLY A 48 -1.81 6.15 11.27
CA GLY A 48 -2.89 5.68 12.15
C GLY A 48 -4.24 5.61 11.44
N ILE A 49 -4.39 6.40 10.37
CA ILE A 49 -5.64 6.65 9.66
C ILE A 49 -5.39 6.85 8.16
N PRO A 50 -6.42 6.73 7.30
CA PRO A 50 -6.31 7.17 5.91
C PRO A 50 -5.95 8.65 5.82
N ILE A 51 -4.97 8.98 4.98
CA ILE A 51 -4.50 10.35 4.73
C ILE A 51 -4.61 10.70 3.23
N VAL A 52 -4.42 11.97 2.90
CA VAL A 52 -4.35 12.43 1.50
C VAL A 52 -3.15 11.78 0.79
N ILE A 53 -3.43 10.88 -0.15
CA ILE A 53 -2.41 10.17 -0.95
C ILE A 53 -2.63 10.28 -2.46
N GLU A 54 -3.85 10.62 -2.90
CA GLU A 54 -4.23 10.68 -4.33
C GLU A 54 -3.23 11.41 -5.24
N PRO A 55 -2.65 12.57 -4.85
CA PRO A 55 -1.70 13.29 -5.70
C PRO A 55 -0.42 12.49 -6.05
N TYR A 56 -0.06 11.51 -5.23
CA TYR A 56 1.18 10.74 -5.39
C TYR A 56 0.95 9.36 -6.03
N ILE A 57 -0.31 8.90 -6.11
CA ILE A 57 -0.65 7.57 -6.60
C ILE A 57 -0.14 7.31 -8.02
N SER A 58 -0.06 8.34 -8.87
CA SER A 58 0.42 8.19 -10.25
C SER A 58 1.94 8.03 -10.38
N SER A 59 2.72 8.45 -9.39
CA SER A 59 4.19 8.30 -9.42
C SER A 59 4.69 7.05 -8.71
N ILE A 60 3.83 6.38 -7.94
CA ILE A 60 4.18 5.22 -7.12
C ILE A 60 3.85 3.92 -7.88
N ASP A 61 4.78 2.97 -7.96
CA ASP A 61 4.51 1.65 -8.58
C ASP A 61 3.71 0.72 -7.64
N ALA A 62 3.94 0.83 -6.33
CA ALA A 62 3.27 0.06 -5.29
C ALA A 62 3.18 0.86 -3.99
N LEU A 63 2.02 0.83 -3.33
CA LEU A 63 1.74 1.52 -2.08
C LEU A 63 1.29 0.52 -1.01
N VAL A 64 2.07 0.36 0.06
CA VAL A 64 1.74 -0.52 1.18
C VAL A 64 1.21 0.30 2.34
N ALA A 65 0.00 0.02 2.81
CA ALA A 65 -0.57 0.67 3.99
C ALA A 65 -0.25 -0.17 5.24
N ALA A 66 0.91 0.09 5.84
CA ALA A 66 1.43 -0.71 6.96
C ALA A 66 0.88 -0.30 8.34
N TRP A 67 0.01 0.71 8.39
CA TRP A 67 -0.60 1.23 9.62
C TRP A 67 0.44 1.59 10.69
N LEU A 68 0.24 1.14 11.93
CA LEU A 68 1.21 1.23 13.03
C LEU A 68 1.68 -0.19 13.41
N PRO A 69 2.72 -0.73 12.75
CA PRO A 69 3.05 -2.16 12.75
C PRO A 69 3.70 -2.69 14.05
N GLY A 70 3.98 -1.82 15.03
CA GLY A 70 4.62 -2.21 16.28
C GLY A 70 6.12 -2.49 16.15
N SER A 71 6.65 -3.38 17.00
CA SER A 71 8.09 -3.69 17.07
C SER A 71 8.59 -4.59 15.94
N GLU A 72 7.72 -5.43 15.38
CA GLU A 72 8.10 -6.51 14.46
C GLU A 72 8.09 -6.04 13.00
N GLY A 73 8.96 -5.10 12.68
CA GLY A 73 9.09 -4.55 11.32
C GLY A 73 9.48 -5.59 10.24
N GLN A 74 10.00 -6.76 10.66
CA GLN A 74 10.27 -7.89 9.77
C GLN A 74 9.02 -8.41 9.07
N GLY A 75 7.84 -8.28 9.69
CA GLY A 75 6.58 -8.69 9.07
C GLY A 75 6.30 -7.94 7.74
N ILE A 76 6.80 -6.71 7.60
CA ILE A 76 6.68 -5.94 6.36
C ILE A 76 7.61 -6.52 5.29
N THR A 77 8.84 -6.89 5.66
CA THR A 77 9.80 -7.48 4.71
C THR A 77 9.37 -8.86 4.24
N ASP A 78 8.76 -9.66 5.11
CA ASP A 78 8.30 -11.02 4.78
C ASP A 78 7.29 -11.01 3.63
N VAL A 79 6.38 -10.03 3.60
CA VAL A 79 5.40 -9.89 2.51
C VAL A 79 5.97 -9.18 1.28
N LEU A 80 6.85 -8.17 1.46
CA LEU A 80 7.45 -7.43 0.35
C LEU A 80 8.38 -8.30 -0.50
N PHE A 81 9.13 -9.19 0.13
CA PHE A 81 10.04 -10.11 -0.57
C PHE A 81 9.39 -11.46 -0.91
N GLY A 82 8.12 -11.65 -0.54
CA GLY A 82 7.31 -12.76 -1.00
C GLY A 82 7.54 -14.06 -0.24
N ASP A 83 8.05 -14.01 1.00
CA ASP A 83 7.99 -15.16 1.90
C ASP A 83 6.52 -15.48 2.22
N HIS A 84 5.72 -14.44 2.40
CA HIS A 84 4.26 -14.50 2.51
C HIS A 84 3.58 -13.66 1.43
N GLY A 85 2.35 -14.04 1.08
CA GLY A 85 1.47 -13.27 0.21
C GLY A 85 0.77 -12.14 0.96
N PHE A 86 0.52 -11.02 0.29
CA PHE A 86 -0.35 -10.00 0.82
C PHE A 86 -1.81 -10.48 0.81
N SER A 87 -2.53 -10.23 1.90
CA SER A 87 -3.94 -10.60 2.07
C SER A 87 -4.78 -9.56 2.84
N GLY A 88 -4.16 -8.45 3.24
CA GLY A 88 -4.81 -7.38 3.99
C GLY A 88 -5.96 -6.75 3.19
N LYS A 89 -7.00 -6.33 3.90
CA LYS A 89 -8.13 -5.58 3.34
C LYS A 89 -8.34 -4.33 4.18
N LEU A 90 -8.64 -3.21 3.53
CA LEU A 90 -8.81 -1.93 4.18
C LEU A 90 -9.97 -1.99 5.20
N PRO A 91 -9.70 -1.75 6.50
CA PRO A 91 -10.74 -1.70 7.53
C PRO A 91 -11.47 -0.34 7.55
N ARG A 92 -11.03 0.63 6.74
CA ARG A 92 -11.60 1.98 6.63
C ARG A 92 -11.62 2.40 5.18
N THR A 93 -12.60 3.21 4.81
CA THR A 93 -12.67 3.86 3.51
C THR A 93 -11.49 4.83 3.35
N TRP A 94 -10.80 4.78 2.21
CA TRP A 94 -9.80 5.79 1.84
C TRP A 94 -10.47 6.87 0.99
N PHE A 95 -10.48 8.11 1.47
CA PHE A 95 -11.08 9.25 0.76
C PHE A 95 -10.16 9.80 -0.33
N ARG A 96 -10.75 10.51 -1.31
CA ARG A 96 -10.01 11.27 -2.33
C ARG A 96 -9.56 12.61 -1.76
N THR A 97 -10.51 13.36 -1.20
CA THR A 97 -10.29 14.66 -0.58
C THR A 97 -10.89 14.73 0.81
N VAL A 98 -10.33 15.58 1.67
CA VAL A 98 -10.84 15.78 3.04
C VAL A 98 -12.26 16.35 3.08
N ASP A 99 -12.67 17.07 2.02
CA ASP A 99 -14.00 17.66 1.89
C ASP A 99 -15.12 16.60 1.78
N GLN A 100 -14.77 15.35 1.47
CA GLN A 100 -15.73 14.24 1.45
C GLN A 100 -16.11 13.75 2.86
N LEU A 101 -15.39 14.16 3.89
CA LEU A 101 -15.59 13.64 5.24
C LEU A 101 -16.78 14.33 5.95
N PRO A 102 -17.59 13.58 6.71
CA PRO A 102 -17.51 12.13 6.96
C PRO A 102 -18.06 11.30 5.79
N MET A 103 -17.35 10.23 5.42
CA MET A 103 -17.77 9.26 4.39
C MET A 103 -17.53 7.82 4.85
N ASN A 104 -18.59 7.01 4.87
CA ASN A 104 -18.58 5.61 5.30
C ASN A 104 -19.40 4.73 4.35
N VAL A 105 -19.18 3.42 4.47
CA VAL A 105 -19.91 2.42 3.69
C VAL A 105 -21.40 2.53 3.96
N GLY A 106 -22.20 2.66 2.91
CA GLY A 106 -23.65 2.80 2.98
C GLY A 106 -24.17 4.24 2.82
N ASP A 107 -23.28 5.24 2.81
CA ASP A 107 -23.67 6.62 2.52
C ASP A 107 -24.13 6.78 1.07
N SER A 108 -25.10 7.67 0.82
CA SER A 108 -25.65 7.87 -0.53
C SER A 108 -24.64 8.44 -1.53
N ASN A 109 -23.64 9.18 -1.04
CA ASN A 109 -22.58 9.81 -1.83
C ASN A 109 -21.23 9.12 -1.62
N TYR A 110 -21.22 7.78 -1.56
CA TYR A 110 -20.01 6.99 -1.33
C TYR A 110 -19.11 6.94 -2.58
N ASP A 111 -18.14 7.86 -2.66
CA ASP A 111 -17.14 7.94 -3.74
C ASP A 111 -15.69 7.90 -3.19
N PRO A 112 -15.20 6.72 -2.79
CA PRO A 112 -13.88 6.58 -2.20
C PRO A 112 -12.76 6.53 -3.25
N LEU A 113 -11.55 6.87 -2.82
CA LEU A 113 -10.32 6.54 -3.57
C LEU A 113 -10.10 5.02 -3.54
N PHE A 114 -10.14 4.44 -2.34
CA PHE A 114 -10.13 2.99 -2.13
C PHE A 114 -11.30 2.60 -1.23
N PRO A 115 -12.23 1.74 -1.69
CA PRO A 115 -13.39 1.36 -0.91
C PRO A 115 -13.01 0.51 0.30
N PHE A 116 -13.90 0.47 1.30
CA PHE A 116 -13.77 -0.47 2.41
C PHE A 116 -13.64 -1.91 1.89
N GLY A 117 -12.76 -2.68 2.52
CA GLY A 117 -12.48 -4.05 2.11
C GLY A 117 -11.61 -4.16 0.85
N PHE A 118 -11.15 -3.05 0.27
CA PHE A 118 -10.19 -3.09 -0.83
C PHE A 118 -8.82 -3.59 -0.35
N GLY A 119 -8.11 -4.30 -1.21
CA GLY A 119 -6.76 -4.78 -0.94
C GLY A 119 -6.40 -5.81 -1.99
N LEU A 120 -5.27 -5.63 -2.65
CA LEU A 120 -4.77 -6.59 -3.61
C LEU A 120 -4.23 -7.83 -2.88
N GLU A 121 -4.04 -8.92 -3.62
CA GLU A 121 -3.50 -10.16 -3.05
C GLU A 121 -2.29 -10.59 -3.86
N THR A 122 -1.28 -11.13 -3.18
CA THR A 122 -0.15 -11.79 -3.82
C THR A 122 -0.01 -13.20 -3.28
N GLU A 123 0.59 -14.09 -4.06
CA GLU A 123 0.96 -15.42 -3.58
C GLU A 123 2.40 -15.41 -3.06
N SER A 124 2.73 -16.33 -2.14
CA SER A 124 4.11 -16.54 -1.70
C SER A 124 4.96 -17.02 -2.88
N VAL A 125 6.15 -16.44 -3.04
CA VAL A 125 7.12 -16.86 -4.05
C VAL A 125 7.55 -18.31 -3.79
N LYS A 126 7.67 -18.71 -2.53
CA LYS A 126 8.02 -20.09 -2.15
C LYS A 126 6.95 -21.09 -2.61
N GLU A 127 5.67 -20.74 -2.46
CA GLU A 127 4.55 -21.56 -2.92
C GLU A 127 4.50 -21.62 -4.45
N LEU A 128 4.68 -20.49 -5.13
CA LEU A 128 4.76 -20.41 -6.59
C LEU A 128 5.89 -21.28 -7.15
N VAL A 129 7.09 -21.21 -6.55
CA VAL A 129 8.24 -22.02 -6.97
C VAL A 129 7.99 -23.51 -6.72
N THR A 130 7.36 -23.87 -5.60
CA THR A 130 7.03 -25.27 -5.28
C THR A 130 6.01 -25.83 -6.26
N ARG A 131 4.94 -25.08 -6.56
CA ARG A 131 3.95 -25.46 -7.59
C ARG A 131 4.58 -25.57 -8.96
N SER A 132 5.44 -24.61 -9.31
CA SER A 132 6.12 -24.58 -10.62
C SER A 132 7.14 -25.70 -10.78
N THR A 133 7.86 -26.12 -9.75
CA THR A 133 8.78 -27.27 -9.82
C THR A 133 8.05 -28.61 -9.83
N CYS A 134 6.93 -28.72 -9.12
CA CYS A 134 6.03 -29.87 -9.23
C CYS A 134 5.41 -29.96 -10.65
N CYS A 135 5.04 -28.81 -11.23
CA CYS A 135 4.48 -28.73 -12.58
C CYS A 135 5.55 -28.80 -13.69
N CYS A 136 6.80 -28.38 -13.46
CA CYS A 136 7.91 -28.54 -14.42
C CYS A 136 8.41 -29.99 -14.50
N LYS A 137 8.09 -30.84 -13.50
CA LYS A 137 8.12 -32.30 -13.70
C LYS A 137 7.01 -32.80 -14.63
N ALA A 138 6.01 -31.97 -14.95
CA ALA A 138 4.83 -32.36 -15.70
C ALA A 138 4.62 -31.62 -17.04
N MET A 139 5.06 -30.37 -17.26
CA MET A 139 4.90 -29.72 -18.58
C MET A 139 5.70 -28.42 -18.75
N HIS A 140 6.35 -28.37 -19.92
CA HIS A 140 6.91 -27.19 -20.58
C HIS A 140 5.82 -26.15 -20.92
N THR A 141 6.22 -24.88 -20.98
CA THR A 141 5.50 -23.70 -21.50
C THR A 141 4.42 -23.08 -20.61
N TYR A 142 4.70 -21.88 -20.05
CA TYR A 142 3.84 -20.69 -20.19
C TYR A 142 4.52 -19.43 -19.62
N ARG A 143 4.82 -18.45 -20.48
CA ARG A 143 5.10 -17.05 -20.11
C ARG A 143 3.80 -16.28 -20.25
N ARG A 144 3.45 -15.47 -19.25
CA ARG A 144 2.78 -14.18 -19.50
C ARG A 144 2.96 -13.24 -18.29
N GLY A 145 3.52 -12.07 -18.57
CA GLY A 145 3.48 -10.92 -17.67
C GLY A 145 2.25 -10.06 -17.97
N CYS A 146 1.77 -9.38 -16.95
CA CYS A 146 0.82 -8.27 -17.05
C CYS A 146 1.30 -7.21 -16.05
N SER A 147 1.58 -6.01 -16.55
CA SER A 147 2.04 -4.84 -15.79
C SER A 147 0.83 -3.94 -15.59
N ASP A 148 0.11 -4.12 -14.49
CA ASP A 148 -0.78 -3.12 -13.93
C ASP A 148 -0.30 -2.86 -12.51
N SER A 149 0.64 -1.91 -12.40
CA SER A 149 1.24 -1.46 -11.16
C SER A 149 0.23 -0.63 -10.37
N GLN A 150 -0.39 -1.19 -9.32
CA GLN A 150 -0.78 -0.51 -8.08
C GLN A 150 -1.00 -1.56 -7.00
N LEU A 151 0.08 -2.14 -6.44
CA LEU A 151 -0.06 -3.02 -5.28
C LEU A 151 -0.49 -2.15 -4.10
N ILE A 152 -1.75 -2.28 -3.68
CA ILE A 152 -2.29 -1.67 -2.47
C ILE A 152 -2.68 -2.77 -1.52
N VAL A 153 -1.89 -2.92 -0.46
CA VAL A 153 -2.20 -3.70 0.73
C VAL A 153 -1.54 -3.06 1.93
#